data_AF-A0A6G0VPF5-F1
#
_entry.id   AF-A0A6G0VPF5-F1
#
_cell.length_a   1.000
_cell.length_b   1.000
_cell.length_c   1.000
_cell.angle_alpha   90.00
_cell.angle_beta   90.00
_cell.angle_gamma   90.00
#
_symmetry.space_group_name_H-M   'P 1'
#
loop_
_entity.id
_entity.type
_entity.pdbx_description
1 polymer ?
#
loop_
_entity_poly.entity_id
_entity_poly.type
_entity_poly.pdbx_seq_one_letter_code
_entity_poly.pdbx_strand_id
1 'polypeptide(L)'
;MWIPRHCNITGNEKADEVAKLSHTSLKAINVPGFTYCDAKKHIKNFYAIKWQQYWSNQSTKLNEVKKSILPWPTPPGCSRRQETILNRLRIGHTLLTHRYLMTREDPPNCTTCGVQLTIKHIFKECRNNQQERMETLGATHLHKILSPEPTATQKLFIFLKKSTLFKEILPVYCINECKYVAM
;
A
#
# COMPACT_ATOMS: atom_id res chain seq x y z
N MET A 1 -36.92 -7.09 29.52
CA MET A 1 -35.85 -7.78 30.27
C MET A 1 -35.11 -8.69 29.30
N TRP A 2 -33.78 -8.63 29.25
CA TRP A 2 -32.94 -9.45 28.34
C TRP A 2 -32.17 -10.47 29.17
N ILE A 3 -32.08 -11.71 28.68
CA ILE A 3 -31.41 -12.83 29.36
C ILE A 3 -30.40 -13.45 28.38
N PRO A 4 -29.11 -13.55 28.73
CA PRO A 4 -28.12 -14.18 27.89
C PRO A 4 -28.35 -15.69 27.76
N ARG A 5 -27.88 -16.25 26.64
CA ARG A 5 -27.84 -17.70 26.41
C ARG A 5 -26.79 -18.35 27.33
N HIS A 6 -27.02 -19.62 27.71
CA HIS A 6 -26.15 -20.43 28.58
C HIS A 6 -26.01 -19.95 30.02
N CYS A 7 -27.09 -19.43 30.61
CA CYS A 7 -27.13 -19.03 32.02
C CYS A 7 -27.79 -20.07 32.94
N ASN A 8 -27.96 -21.33 32.52
CA ASN A 8 -28.59 -22.42 33.30
C ASN A 8 -30.02 -22.13 33.77
N ILE A 9 -30.72 -21.22 33.09
CA ILE A 9 -32.14 -20.95 33.36
C ILE A 9 -32.95 -21.92 32.50
N THR A 10 -33.57 -22.90 33.15
CA THR A 10 -34.26 -24.02 32.48
C THR A 10 -35.27 -23.58 31.42
N GLY A 11 -36.03 -22.50 31.66
CA GLY A 11 -36.97 -21.96 30.67
C GLY A 11 -36.28 -21.38 29.42
N ASN A 12 -35.15 -20.69 29.63
CA ASN A 12 -34.35 -20.10 28.54
C ASN A 12 -33.64 -21.18 27.71
N GLU A 13 -33.13 -22.21 28.37
CA GLU A 13 -32.48 -23.34 27.70
C GLU A 13 -33.46 -24.15 26.84
N LYS A 14 -34.66 -24.41 27.35
CA LYS A 14 -35.73 -25.04 26.57
C LYS A 14 -36.13 -24.20 25.37
N ALA A 15 -36.23 -22.88 25.52
CA ALA A 15 -36.53 -21.98 24.41
C ALA A 15 -35.42 -22.00 23.34
N ASP A 16 -34.16 -21.95 23.75
CA ASP A 16 -32.99 -22.06 22.86
C ASP A 16 -32.91 -23.41 22.14
N GLU A 17 -33.23 -24.51 22.84
CA GLU A 17 -33.27 -25.85 22.27
C GLU A 17 -34.36 -25.97 21.19
N VAL A 18 -35.57 -25.49 21.47
CA VAL A 18 -36.68 -25.48 20.49
C VAL A 18 -36.34 -24.58 19.29
N ALA A 19 -35.76 -23.41 19.52
CA ALA A 19 -35.30 -22.52 18.45
C ALA A 19 -34.25 -23.20 17.57
N LYS A 20 -33.30 -23.94 18.16
CA LYS A 20 -32.34 -24.77 17.41
C LYS A 20 -33.03 -25.87 16.64
N LEU A 21 -33.99 -26.61 17.19
CA LEU A 21 -34.62 -27.70 16.43
C LEU A 21 -35.51 -27.21 15.27
N SER A 22 -35.92 -25.94 15.31
CA SER A 22 -36.84 -25.36 14.32
C SER A 22 -36.29 -25.33 12.90
N HIS A 23 -34.97 -25.22 12.70
CA HIS A 23 -34.37 -25.18 11.35
C HIS A 23 -34.42 -26.54 10.63
N THR A 24 -34.61 -27.64 11.35
CA THR A 24 -34.70 -29.02 10.81
C THR A 24 -36.15 -29.45 10.57
N SER A 25 -37.12 -28.59 10.89
CA SER A 25 -38.54 -28.89 10.74
C SER A 25 -38.93 -29.07 9.27
N LEU A 26 -39.76 -30.08 8.97
CA LEU A 26 -40.35 -30.27 7.65
C LEU A 26 -41.28 -29.12 7.23
N LYS A 27 -41.73 -28.30 8.18
CA LYS A 27 -42.51 -27.07 7.95
C LYS A 27 -41.64 -25.83 7.81
N ALA A 28 -40.32 -25.96 7.93
CA ALA A 28 -39.40 -24.84 7.76
C ALA A 28 -39.48 -24.33 6.32
N ILE A 29 -39.79 -23.05 6.17
CA ILE A 29 -39.75 -22.39 4.86
C ILE A 29 -38.28 -22.13 4.55
N ASN A 30 -37.75 -22.83 3.56
CA ASN A 30 -36.42 -22.53 3.04
C ASN A 30 -36.53 -21.28 2.18
N VAL A 31 -36.05 -20.14 2.69
CA VAL A 31 -36.06 -18.89 1.93
C VAL A 31 -34.93 -18.99 0.90
N PRO A 32 -35.21 -19.11 -0.41
CA PRO A 32 -34.17 -19.18 -1.41
C PRO A 32 -33.63 -17.77 -1.62
N GLY A 33 -32.32 -17.63 -1.46
CA GLY A 33 -31.64 -16.40 -1.84
C GLY A 33 -30.77 -15.89 -0.71
N PHE A 34 -29.50 -15.74 -1.03
CA PHE A 34 -28.57 -14.91 -0.28
C PHE A 34 -29.22 -13.53 -0.03
N THR A 35 -29.03 -12.98 1.16
CA THR A 35 -29.58 -11.65 1.48
C THR A 35 -28.93 -10.57 0.61
N TYR A 36 -29.52 -9.37 0.55
CA TYR A 36 -28.85 -8.22 -0.06
C TYR A 36 -27.42 -7.99 0.50
N CYS A 37 -27.23 -8.21 1.80
CA CYS A 37 -25.93 -8.11 2.45
C CYS A 37 -24.94 -9.15 1.91
N ASP A 38 -25.41 -10.38 1.71
CA ASP A 38 -24.61 -11.47 1.13
C ASP A 38 -24.26 -11.18 -0.32
N ALA A 39 -25.23 -10.72 -1.12
CA ALA A 39 -25.03 -10.28 -2.51
C ALA A 39 -23.92 -9.22 -2.59
N LYS A 40 -24.05 -8.17 -1.78
CA LYS A 40 -23.12 -7.05 -1.71
C LYS A 40 -21.72 -7.52 -1.30
N LYS A 41 -21.62 -8.42 -0.30
CA LYS A 41 -20.35 -8.98 0.14
C LYS A 41 -19.71 -9.83 -0.96
N HIS A 42 -20.50 -10.66 -1.62
CA HIS A 42 -20.04 -11.50 -2.73
C HIS A 42 -19.49 -10.65 -3.88
N ILE A 43 -20.24 -9.65 -4.33
CA ILE A 43 -19.84 -8.73 -5.39
C ILE A 43 -18.54 -8.00 -5.02
N LYS A 44 -18.45 -7.46 -3.79
CA LYS A 44 -17.22 -6.81 -3.30
C LYS A 44 -16.01 -7.74 -3.32
N ASN A 45 -16.18 -8.98 -2.85
CA ASN A 45 -15.12 -9.98 -2.85
C ASN A 45 -14.68 -10.35 -4.26
N PHE A 46 -15.65 -10.54 -5.18
CA PHE A 46 -15.37 -10.82 -6.57
C PHE A 46 -14.54 -9.72 -7.23
N TYR A 47 -14.95 -8.45 -7.07
CA TYR A 47 -14.18 -7.31 -7.58
C TYR A 47 -12.81 -7.20 -6.94
N ALA A 48 -12.70 -7.42 -5.62
CA ALA A 48 -11.41 -7.39 -4.94
C ALA A 48 -10.44 -8.46 -5.48
N ILE A 49 -10.92 -9.68 -5.72
CA ILE A 49 -10.12 -10.76 -6.31
C ILE A 49 -9.69 -10.41 -7.73
N LYS A 50 -10.63 -9.97 -8.58
CA LYS A 50 -10.33 -9.58 -9.96
C LYS A 50 -9.35 -8.42 -10.03
N TRP A 51 -9.54 -7.41 -9.19
CA TRP A 51 -8.65 -6.25 -9.11
C TRP A 51 -7.26 -6.64 -8.60
N GLN A 52 -7.19 -7.52 -7.61
CA GLN A 52 -5.91 -8.05 -7.12
C GLN A 52 -5.18 -8.87 -8.18
N GLN A 53 -5.88 -9.67 -8.98
CA GLN A 53 -5.30 -10.40 -10.12
C GLN A 53 -4.75 -9.43 -11.19
N TYR A 54 -5.56 -8.45 -11.60
CA TYR A 54 -5.13 -7.42 -12.55
C TYR A 54 -3.90 -6.68 -12.04
N TRP A 55 -3.93 -6.26 -10.77
CA TRP A 55 -2.84 -5.54 -10.11
C TRP A 55 -1.58 -6.40 -10.04
N SER A 56 -1.65 -7.67 -9.63
CA SER A 56 -0.49 -8.56 -9.54
C SER A 56 0.23 -8.75 -10.88
N ASN A 57 -0.48 -8.60 -12.00
CA ASN A 57 0.07 -8.74 -13.36
C ASN A 57 0.63 -7.43 -13.93
N GLN A 58 0.54 -6.31 -13.20
CA GLN A 58 1.11 -5.03 -13.66
C GLN A 58 2.64 -5.00 -13.50
N SER A 59 3.32 -4.30 -14.41
CA SER A 59 4.77 -4.05 -14.36
C SER A 59 5.11 -2.61 -13.96
N THR A 60 4.20 -1.89 -13.31
CA THR A 60 4.41 -0.49 -12.92
C THR A 60 5.39 -0.35 -11.75
N LYS A 61 6.05 0.80 -11.64
CA LYS A 61 6.97 1.13 -10.53
C LYS A 61 6.34 0.93 -9.15
N LEU A 62 5.09 1.32 -8.98
CA LEU A 62 4.36 1.13 -7.73
C LEU A 62 4.08 -0.35 -7.45
N ASN A 63 3.78 -1.15 -8.48
CA ASN A 63 3.52 -2.59 -8.31
C ASN A 63 4.75 -3.38 -7.87
N GLU A 64 5.96 -2.95 -8.26
CA GLU A 64 7.22 -3.57 -7.78
C GLU A 64 7.34 -3.52 -6.25
N VAL A 65 6.76 -2.48 -5.62
CA VAL A 65 6.84 -2.22 -4.17
C VAL A 65 5.57 -2.65 -3.45
N LYS A 66 4.40 -2.42 -4.06
CA LYS A 66 3.08 -2.67 -3.48
C LYS A 66 2.38 -3.77 -4.26
N LYS A 67 2.41 -5.00 -3.75
CA LYS A 67 1.74 -6.14 -4.39
C LYS A 67 0.26 -6.28 -4.04
N SER A 68 -0.19 -5.69 -2.94
CA SER A 68 -1.61 -5.73 -2.54
C SER A 68 -2.38 -4.53 -3.07
N ILE A 69 -3.66 -4.70 -3.42
CA ILE A 69 -4.58 -3.61 -3.71
C ILE A 69 -5.01 -2.82 -2.46
N LEU A 70 -4.84 -3.42 -1.27
CA LEU A 70 -5.25 -2.81 -0.01
C LEU A 70 -4.53 -1.48 0.22
N PRO A 71 -5.22 -0.48 0.80
CA PRO A 71 -4.62 0.80 1.11
C PRO A 71 -3.47 0.59 2.11
N TRP A 72 -2.39 1.35 1.91
CA TRP A 72 -1.35 1.40 2.93
C TRP A 72 -1.77 2.33 4.05
N PRO A 73 -1.63 1.89 5.32
CA PRO A 73 -1.90 2.77 6.44
C PRO A 73 -0.91 3.93 6.44
N THR A 74 -1.37 5.09 6.88
CA THR A 74 -0.48 6.21 7.17
C THR A 74 0.39 5.84 8.37
N PRO A 75 1.73 5.91 8.27
CA PRO A 75 2.59 5.66 9.42
C PRO A 75 2.31 6.70 10.52
N PRO A 76 2.12 6.30 11.78
CA PRO A 76 1.91 7.23 12.88
C PRO A 76 3.10 8.19 13.01
N GLY A 77 2.83 9.49 13.16
CA GLY A 77 3.86 10.52 13.26
C GLY A 77 4.49 10.96 11.92
N CYS A 78 3.99 10.47 10.78
CA CYS A 78 4.42 10.94 9.46
C CYS A 78 3.78 12.30 9.14
N SER A 79 4.60 13.32 8.85
CA SER A 79 4.08 14.60 8.35
C SER A 79 3.57 14.49 6.91
N ARG A 80 2.63 15.35 6.51
CA ARG A 80 2.14 15.45 5.12
C ARG A 80 3.27 15.59 4.09
N ARG A 81 4.35 16.28 4.45
CA ARG A 81 5.55 16.41 3.62
C ARG A 81 6.26 15.08 3.43
N GLN A 82 6.42 14.31 4.50
CA GLN A 82 7.03 12.98 4.44
C GLN A 82 6.17 11.99 3.63
N GLU A 83 4.85 12.01 3.80
CA GLU A 83 3.93 11.21 2.98
C GLU A 83 4.08 11.53 1.48
N THR A 84 4.17 12.83 1.14
CA THR A 84 4.37 13.26 -0.24
C THR A 84 5.69 12.73 -0.81
N ILE A 85 6.78 12.80 -0.04
CA ILE A 85 8.08 12.24 -0.43
C ILE A 85 7.96 10.73 -0.66
N LEU A 86 7.37 9.99 0.29
CA LEU A 86 7.19 8.54 0.19
C LEU A 86 6.42 8.17 -1.08
N ASN A 87 5.27 8.81 -1.32
CA ASN A 87 4.43 8.52 -2.47
C ASN A 87 5.15 8.82 -3.78
N ARG A 88 5.89 9.94 -3.88
CA ARG A 88 6.72 10.26 -5.06
C ARG A 88 7.83 9.25 -5.28
N LEU A 89 8.49 8.77 -4.23
CA LEU A 89 9.49 7.72 -4.33
C LEU A 89 8.89 6.42 -4.85
N ARG A 90 7.72 6.01 -4.34
CA ARG A 90 7.02 4.78 -4.72
C ARG A 90 6.61 4.75 -6.20
N ILE A 91 6.20 5.89 -6.75
CA ILE A 91 5.86 6.00 -8.18
C ILE A 91 7.05 6.44 -9.04
N GLY A 92 8.17 6.82 -8.43
CA GLY A 92 9.36 7.34 -9.12
C GLY A 92 9.13 8.67 -9.83
N HIS A 93 8.37 9.58 -9.20
CA HIS A 93 8.09 10.94 -9.68
C HIS A 93 8.84 11.98 -8.82
N THR A 94 10.16 11.86 -8.81
CA THR A 94 11.08 12.81 -8.17
C THR A 94 11.69 13.74 -9.21
N LEU A 95 12.22 14.89 -8.78
CA LEU A 95 12.91 15.79 -9.70
C LEU A 95 14.06 15.06 -10.42
N LEU A 96 14.86 14.29 -9.69
CA LEU A 96 15.97 13.50 -10.26
C LEU A 96 15.58 12.53 -11.38
N THR A 97 14.42 11.90 -11.28
CA THR A 97 14.06 10.78 -12.16
C THR A 97 12.94 11.13 -13.13
N HIS A 98 12.36 12.32 -13.04
CA HIS A 98 11.19 12.72 -13.81
C HIS A 98 11.29 14.13 -14.41
N ARG A 99 12.27 14.96 -14.00
CA ARG A 99 12.45 16.31 -14.56
C ARG A 99 12.62 16.30 -16.08
N TYR A 100 13.41 15.36 -16.59
CA TYR A 100 13.72 15.26 -18.02
C TYR A 100 12.45 15.15 -18.89
N LEU A 101 11.38 14.52 -18.39
CA LEU A 101 10.10 14.42 -19.10
C LEU A 101 9.41 15.79 -19.24
N MET A 102 9.57 16.66 -18.24
CA MET A 102 9.00 18.02 -18.27
C MET A 102 9.85 18.96 -19.13
N THR A 103 11.18 18.80 -19.11
CA THR A 103 12.10 19.60 -19.92
C THR A 103 12.30 19.06 -21.34
N ARG A 104 11.75 17.87 -21.65
CA ARG A 104 11.97 17.13 -22.91
C ARG A 104 13.46 16.88 -23.19
N GLU A 105 14.22 16.68 -22.14
CA GLU A 105 15.64 16.30 -22.20
C GLU A 105 15.78 14.77 -22.16
N ASP A 106 16.99 14.28 -22.37
CA ASP A 106 17.28 12.85 -22.23
C ASP A 106 17.21 12.39 -20.76
N PRO A 107 16.88 11.11 -20.51
CA PRO A 107 16.90 10.57 -19.16
C PRO A 107 18.28 10.72 -18.51
N PRO A 108 18.35 11.21 -17.26
CA PRO A 108 19.62 11.43 -16.60
C PRO A 108 20.29 10.08 -16.29
N ASN A 109 21.60 10.02 -16.49
CA ASN A 109 22.43 8.88 -16.08
C ASN A 109 23.09 9.18 -14.73
N CYS A 110 23.29 8.14 -13.93
CA CYS A 110 24.12 8.22 -12.73
C CYS A 110 25.57 8.51 -13.13
N THR A 111 26.14 9.59 -12.61
CA THR A 111 27.52 10.02 -12.90
C THR A 111 28.56 8.97 -12.52
N THR A 112 28.34 8.24 -11.42
CA THR A 112 29.27 7.20 -10.95
C THR A 112 29.08 5.86 -11.66
N CYS A 113 27.85 5.52 -12.04
CA CYS A 113 27.53 4.18 -12.54
C CYS A 113 27.36 4.09 -14.05
N GLY A 114 27.15 5.22 -14.74
CA GLY A 114 26.96 5.26 -16.20
C GLY A 114 25.62 4.67 -16.68
N VAL A 115 24.70 4.35 -15.78
CA VAL A 115 23.38 3.77 -16.09
C VAL A 115 22.28 4.78 -15.80
N GLN A 116 21.11 4.59 -16.41
CA GLN A 116 19.95 5.44 -16.20
C GLN A 116 19.59 5.58 -14.71
N LEU A 117 19.43 6.83 -14.27
CA LEU A 117 19.11 7.16 -12.89
C LEU A 117 17.63 6.84 -12.61
N THR A 118 17.41 5.87 -11.73
CA THR A 118 16.07 5.48 -11.27
C THR A 118 16.03 5.38 -9.75
N ILE A 119 14.84 5.39 -9.16
CA ILE A 119 14.66 5.13 -7.71
C ILE A 119 15.25 3.76 -7.35
N LYS A 120 14.96 2.73 -8.16
CA LYS A 120 15.54 1.39 -7.97
C LYS A 120 17.06 1.43 -7.96
N HIS A 121 17.68 2.15 -8.91
CA HIS A 121 19.13 2.31 -8.95
C HIS A 121 19.65 2.97 -7.66
N ILE A 122 19.09 4.10 -7.25
CA ILE A 122 19.49 4.83 -6.04
C ILE A 122 19.46 3.94 -4.79
N PHE A 123 18.36 3.21 -4.59
CA PHE A 123 18.12 2.46 -3.36
C PHE A 123 18.72 1.05 -3.36
N LYS A 124 19.15 0.52 -4.50
CA LYS A 124 19.62 -0.87 -4.59
C LYS A 124 21.03 -1.04 -5.16
N GLU A 125 21.41 -0.20 -6.12
CA GLU A 125 22.55 -0.50 -7.02
C GLU A 125 23.62 0.61 -7.04
N CYS A 126 23.23 1.86 -6.77
CA CYS A 126 24.09 3.02 -6.94
C CYS A 126 25.34 2.93 -6.04
N ARG A 127 26.52 3.08 -6.66
CA ARG A 127 27.82 3.10 -5.98
C ARG A 127 28.04 4.38 -5.17
N ASN A 128 27.50 5.51 -5.64
CA ASN A 128 27.62 6.80 -4.98
C ASN A 128 27.02 6.84 -3.57
N ASN A 129 26.03 5.99 -3.30
CA ASN A 129 25.29 5.97 -2.04
C ASN A 129 25.45 4.62 -1.32
N GLN A 130 26.48 3.85 -1.69
CA GLN A 130 26.65 2.48 -1.20
C GLN A 130 26.89 2.46 0.31
N GLN A 131 27.77 3.33 0.82
CA GLN A 131 28.10 3.40 2.24
C GLN A 131 26.87 3.75 3.08
N GLU A 132 26.18 4.84 2.76
CA GLU A 132 25.00 5.29 3.49
C GLU A 132 23.88 4.26 3.41
N ARG A 133 23.69 3.61 2.25
CA ARG A 133 22.70 2.55 2.07
C ARG A 133 22.98 1.38 3.00
N MET A 134 24.23 0.92 3.07
CA MET A 134 24.61 -0.21 3.93
C MET A 134 24.44 0.13 5.42
N GLU A 135 24.81 1.34 5.83
CA GLU A 135 24.66 1.80 7.23
C GLU A 135 23.21 1.95 7.68
N THR A 136 22.31 2.36 6.79
CA THR A 136 20.95 2.79 7.18
C THR A 136 19.86 1.80 6.75
N LEU A 137 19.87 1.39 5.49
CA LEU A 137 18.85 0.52 4.88
C LEU A 137 19.24 -0.96 4.95
N GLY A 138 20.55 -1.24 5.03
CA GLY A 138 21.12 -2.58 4.96
C GLY A 138 20.88 -3.26 3.61
N ALA A 139 21.11 -4.57 3.55
CA ALA A 139 20.83 -5.39 2.37
C ALA A 139 19.33 -5.75 2.30
N THR A 140 18.48 -4.77 1.96
CA THR A 140 17.02 -4.96 1.89
C THR A 140 16.48 -4.75 0.47
N HIS A 141 15.42 -5.49 0.13
CA HIS A 141 14.73 -5.33 -1.14
C HIS A 141 13.95 -4.01 -1.18
N LEU A 142 13.80 -3.43 -2.38
CA LEU A 142 13.10 -2.15 -2.61
C LEU A 142 11.69 -2.12 -1.99
N HIS A 143 10.94 -3.23 -2.07
CA HIS A 143 9.60 -3.34 -1.48
C HIS A 143 9.58 -3.19 0.05
N LYS A 144 10.66 -3.59 0.74
CA LYS A 144 10.80 -3.40 2.19
C LYS A 144 11.19 -1.96 2.52
N ILE A 145 12.12 -1.39 1.76
CA ILE A 145 12.61 -0.01 1.94
C ILE A 145 11.47 1.00 1.82
N LEU A 146 10.60 0.85 0.83
CA LEU A 146 9.50 1.78 0.53
C LEU A 146 8.15 1.34 1.13
N SER A 147 8.15 0.34 2.01
CA SER A 147 6.96 -0.16 2.70
C SER A 147 6.34 0.90 3.63
N PRO A 148 5.06 0.78 4.03
CA PRO A 148 4.44 1.70 4.99
C PRO A 148 4.81 1.38 6.45
N GLU A 149 5.72 0.44 6.67
CA GLU A 149 6.12 0.02 8.01
C GLU A 149 6.91 1.15 8.70
N PRO A 150 6.61 1.47 9.99
CA PRO A 150 7.22 2.63 10.64
C PRO A 150 8.75 2.59 10.69
N THR A 151 9.35 1.42 10.95
CA THR A 151 10.82 1.33 11.04
C THR A 151 11.48 1.46 9.66
N ALA A 152 10.90 0.88 8.61
CA ALA A 152 11.32 1.10 7.24
C ALA A 152 11.26 2.59 6.85
N THR A 153 10.15 3.25 7.17
CA THR A 153 9.96 4.68 6.91
C THR A 153 11.02 5.53 7.63
N GLN A 154 11.31 5.21 8.90
CA GLN A 154 12.33 5.90 9.68
C GLN A 154 13.73 5.71 9.07
N LYS A 155 14.12 4.48 8.74
CA LYS A 155 15.41 4.17 8.09
C LYS A 155 15.56 4.88 6.76
N LEU A 156 14.49 4.91 5.96
CA LEU A 156 14.44 5.64 4.70
C LEU A 156 14.72 7.13 4.89
N PHE A 157 14.07 7.79 5.85
CA PHE A 157 14.32 9.21 6.08
C PHE A 157 15.71 9.49 6.66
N ILE A 158 16.29 8.56 7.44
CA ILE A 158 17.68 8.66 7.89
C ILE A 158 18.63 8.57 6.70
N PHE A 159 18.43 7.60 5.80
CA PHE A 159 19.19 7.48 4.56
C PHE A 159 19.12 8.76 3.73
N LEU A 160 17.90 9.25 3.49
CA LEU A 160 17.68 10.44 2.67
C LEU A 160 18.38 11.67 3.26
N LYS A 161 18.37 11.84 4.59
CA LYS A 161 19.06 12.95 5.28
C LYS A 161 20.58 12.85 5.23
N LYS A 162 21.14 11.62 5.32
CA LYS A 162 22.58 11.38 5.17
C LYS A 162 23.04 11.57 3.73
N SER A 163 22.20 11.18 2.77
CA SER A 163 22.48 11.37 1.35
C SER A 163 22.27 12.83 0.92
N THR A 164 22.97 13.28 -0.12
CA THR A 164 22.72 14.58 -0.76
C THR A 164 21.37 14.66 -1.49
N LEU A 165 20.64 13.54 -1.57
CA LEU A 165 19.43 13.37 -2.39
C LEU A 165 18.18 14.07 -1.84
N PHE A 166 18.14 14.45 -0.56
CA PHE A 166 16.92 15.02 0.05
C PHE A 166 16.42 16.27 -0.68
N LYS A 167 17.35 17.15 -1.10
CA LYS A 167 17.03 18.37 -1.85
C LYS A 167 16.57 18.09 -3.28
N GLU A 168 17.06 17.01 -3.86
CA GLU A 168 16.82 16.62 -5.25
C GLU A 168 15.58 15.72 -5.42
N ILE A 169 15.04 15.21 -4.31
CA ILE A 169 13.76 14.49 -4.28
C ILE A 169 12.58 15.45 -4.09
N LEU A 170 12.81 16.57 -3.41
CA LEU A 170 11.81 17.60 -3.17
C LEU A 170 11.72 18.58 -4.34
N PRO A 171 10.51 19.00 -4.75
CA PRO A 171 10.40 20.21 -5.55
C PRO A 171 10.80 21.42 -4.69
N VAL A 172 11.83 22.14 -5.10
CA VAL A 172 11.95 23.56 -4.76
C VAL A 172 10.78 24.23 -5.48
N TYR A 173 9.69 24.48 -4.76
CA TYR A 173 8.51 25.24 -5.20
C TYR A 173 8.33 25.37 -6.72
N CYS A 174 7.82 24.33 -7.40
CA CYS A 174 7.24 24.47 -8.73
C CYS A 174 5.73 24.32 -8.65
N ILE A 175 5.09 25.46 -8.37
CA ILE A 175 3.97 26.06 -9.11
C ILE A 175 3.04 25.05 -9.82
N ASN A 176 1.86 24.85 -9.23
CA ASN A 176 0.53 24.81 -9.86
C ASN A 176 0.22 23.99 -11.14
N GLU A 177 1.04 23.09 -11.65
CA GLU A 177 0.67 22.35 -12.89
C GLU A 177 0.85 20.83 -12.84
N CYS A 178 0.24 20.18 -11.84
CA CYS A 178 -0.02 18.73 -11.90
C CYS A 178 -1.47 18.45 -11.49
N LYS A 179 -2.44 18.95 -12.27
CA LYS A 179 -3.86 18.58 -12.14
C LYS A 179 -4.32 17.52 -13.15
N TYR A 180 -3.48 17.08 -14.08
CA TYR A 180 -3.88 16.10 -15.07
C TYR A 180 -2.72 15.15 -15.34
N VAL A 181 -2.77 13.95 -14.75
CA VAL A 181 -2.53 12.64 -15.40
C VAL A 181 -2.87 11.58 -14.33
N ALA A 182 -4.14 11.20 -14.30
CA ALA A 182 -4.59 9.92 -13.74
C ALA A 182 -5.67 9.41 -14.69
N MET A 183 -5.22 8.77 -15.77
CA MET A 183 -5.97 7.77 -16.52
C MET A 183 -5.31 6.42 -16.25
#